data_AF-A0A7Z9WH30-F1
#
_entry.id   AF-A0A7Z9WH30-F1
#
_cell.length_a   1.000
_cell.length_b   1.000
_cell.length_c   1.000
_cell.angle_alpha   90.00
_cell.angle_beta   90.00
_cell.angle_gamma   90.00
#
_symmetry.space_group_name_H-M   'P 1'
#
loop_
_entity.id
_entity.type
_entity.pdbx_description
1 polymer ?
#
loop_
_entity_poly.entity_id
_entity_poly.type
_entity_poly.pdbx_seq_one_letter_code
_entity_poly.pdbx_strand_id
1 'polypeptide(L)'
;KLYTNSIEKHFCIDHKRRVNIDPGYITPERLVLATGKNYSHRIYLRDGIYADLTLIFKKGSFRPLEWTYPDYATSQVIELMNAIRKRYISQLREGA
;
A
#
# COMPACT_ATOMS: atom_id res chain seq x y z
N LYS A 1 -5.98 8.27 2.36
CA LYS A 1 -7.20 7.44 2.52
C LYS A 1 -8.48 8.26 2.59
N LEU A 2 -8.56 9.40 3.31
CA LEU A 2 -9.79 10.23 3.35
C LEU A 2 -10.34 10.58 1.96
N TYR A 3 -9.49 11.07 1.04
CA TYR A 3 -9.90 11.39 -0.33
C TYR A 3 -10.34 10.16 -1.14
N THR A 4 -9.65 9.03 -0.98
CA THR A 4 -10.06 7.81 -1.69
C THR A 4 -11.36 7.25 -1.12
N ASN A 5 -11.63 7.41 0.19
CA ASN A 5 -12.93 7.10 0.78
C ASN A 5 -14.06 7.94 0.18
N SER A 6 -13.84 9.24 -0.09
CA SER A 6 -14.88 10.08 -0.72
C SER A 6 -15.15 9.64 -2.16
N ILE A 7 -14.12 9.25 -2.91
CA ILE A 7 -14.28 8.67 -4.25
C ILE A 7 -15.07 7.36 -4.18
N GLU A 8 -14.65 6.41 -3.33
CA GLU A 8 -15.34 5.13 -3.18
C GLU A 8 -16.82 5.31 -2.80
N LYS A 9 -17.11 6.30 -1.93
CA LYS A 9 -18.49 6.66 -1.55
C LYS A 9 -19.29 7.23 -2.72
N HIS A 10 -18.66 8.06 -3.55
CA HIS A 10 -19.31 8.62 -4.75
C HIS A 10 -19.75 7.52 -5.73
N PHE A 11 -18.98 6.44 -5.84
CA PHE A 11 -19.29 5.29 -6.70
C PHE A 11 -20.07 4.16 -5.99
N CYS A 12 -20.58 4.39 -4.77
CA CYS A 12 -21.43 3.40 -4.11
C CYS A 12 -22.80 3.30 -4.79
N ILE A 13 -23.34 2.09 -4.85
CA ILE A 13 -24.71 1.80 -5.31
C ILE A 13 -25.41 1.06 -4.17
N ASP A 14 -26.62 1.47 -3.80
CA ASP A 14 -27.40 0.88 -2.70
C ASP A 14 -26.60 0.78 -1.39
N HIS A 15 -25.81 1.82 -1.08
CA HIS A 15 -24.89 1.86 0.07
C HIS A 15 -23.79 0.79 0.08
N LYS A 16 -23.60 0.05 -1.02
CA LYS A 16 -22.56 -0.96 -1.16
C LYS A 16 -21.37 -0.38 -1.93
N ARG A 17 -20.17 -0.54 -1.35
CA ARG A 17 -18.90 -0.18 -1.98
C ARG A 17 -18.70 -1.05 -3.22
N ARG A 18 -18.42 -0.40 -4.35
CA ARG A 18 -18.16 -1.07 -5.65
C ARG A 18 -16.67 -1.27 -5.94
N VAL A 19 -15.82 -0.42 -5.37
CA VAL A 19 -14.37 -0.41 -5.58
C VAL A 19 -13.66 -0.12 -4.27
N ASN A 20 -12.48 -0.72 -4.06
CA ASN A 20 -11.57 -0.36 -2.98
C ASN A 20 -10.32 0.29 -3.59
N ILE A 21 -9.96 1.46 -3.08
CA ILE A 21 -8.78 2.20 -3.49
C ILE A 21 -7.88 2.35 -2.26
N ASP A 22 -6.73 1.70 -2.30
CA ASP A 22 -5.73 1.72 -1.24
C ASP A 22 -4.59 2.67 -1.60
N PRO A 23 -4.63 3.94 -1.13
CA PRO A 23 -3.54 4.85 -1.34
C PRO A 23 -2.36 4.46 -0.45
N GLY A 24 -1.16 4.61 -0.98
CA GLY A 24 0.08 4.33 -0.28
C GLY A 24 1.27 4.90 -1.02
N TYR A 25 2.46 4.55 -0.54
CA TYR A 25 3.71 4.90 -1.20
C TYR A 25 4.70 3.74 -1.13
N ILE A 26 5.62 3.73 -2.09
CA ILE A 26 6.70 2.77 -2.17
C ILE A 26 8.04 3.49 -2.01
N THR A 27 8.97 2.84 -1.34
CA THR A 27 10.37 3.24 -1.16
C THR A 27 11.27 2.07 -1.56
N PRO A 28 12.60 2.25 -1.66
CA PRO A 28 13.49 1.12 -1.89
C PRO A 28 13.41 0.04 -0.79
N GLU A 29 12.92 0.38 0.40
CA GLU A 29 12.89 -0.52 1.56
C GLU A 29 11.51 -1.12 1.84
N ARG A 30 10.41 -0.43 1.46
CA ARG A 30 9.06 -0.82 1.90
C ARG A 30 7.92 -0.30 1.02
N LEU A 31 6.79 -1.00 1.08
CA LEU A 31 5.47 -0.53 0.67
C LEU A 31 4.64 -0.22 1.92
N VAL A 32 4.07 0.99 1.98
CA VAL A 32 3.21 1.43 3.08
C VAL A 32 1.86 1.88 2.51
N LEU A 33 0.77 1.32 3.04
CA LEU A 33 -0.59 1.71 2.67
C LEU A 33 -1.25 2.54 3.78
N ALA A 34 -2.17 3.41 3.40
CA ALA A 34 -3.01 4.15 4.33
C ALA A 34 -4.36 3.46 4.51
N THR A 35 -4.70 3.11 5.75
CA THR A 35 -5.90 2.34 6.09
C THR A 35 -6.73 3.04 7.16
N GLY A 36 -8.05 2.83 7.15
CA GLY A 36 -8.95 3.27 8.22
C GLY A 36 -9.12 2.24 9.34
N LYS A 37 -8.46 1.09 9.25
CA LYS A 37 -8.58 -0.01 10.21
C LYS A 37 -7.44 0.05 11.21
N ASN A 38 -7.73 0.29 12.48
CA ASN A 38 -6.71 0.24 13.54
C ASN A 38 -6.28 -1.23 13.81
N TYR A 39 -4.99 -1.46 14.07
CA TYR A 39 -4.44 -2.75 14.51
C TYR A 39 -3.08 -2.56 15.19
N SER A 40 -2.57 -3.58 15.88
CA SER A 40 -1.38 -3.51 16.75
C SER A 40 -0.11 -2.95 16.10
N HIS A 41 0.14 -3.25 14.83
CA HIS A 41 1.34 -2.80 14.09
C HIS A 41 1.13 -1.47 13.34
N ARG A 42 -0.09 -0.91 13.35
CA ARG A 42 -0.45 0.24 12.53
C ARG A 42 -0.23 1.53 13.29
N ILE A 43 0.47 2.45 12.65
CA ILE A 43 0.84 3.72 13.27
C ILE A 43 -0.25 4.74 12.94
N TYR A 44 -0.84 5.35 13.96
CA TYR A 44 -1.83 6.41 13.76
C TYR A 44 -1.19 7.61 13.06
N LEU A 45 -1.85 8.11 12.01
CA LEU A 45 -1.43 9.32 11.30
C LEU A 45 -2.29 10.51 11.74
N ARG A 46 -3.59 10.47 11.41
CA ARG A 46 -4.61 11.46 11.75
C ARG A 46 -5.99 11.00 11.29
N ASP A 47 -7.07 11.61 11.82
CA ASP A 47 -8.45 11.48 11.32
C ASP A 47 -8.92 10.03 11.14
N GLY A 48 -8.53 9.14 12.07
CA GLY A 48 -8.85 7.71 11.99
C GLY A 48 -8.11 6.95 10.89
N ILE A 49 -7.08 7.54 10.27
CA ILE A 49 -6.22 6.90 9.27
C ILE A 49 -4.88 6.50 9.91
N TYR A 50 -4.42 5.31 9.53
CA TYR A 50 -3.21 4.68 10.00
C TYR A 50 -2.29 4.30 8.83
N ALA A 51 -0.98 4.31 9.08
CA ALA A 51 0.00 3.71 8.19
C ALA A 51 0.13 2.22 8.47
N ASP A 52 0.02 1.41 7.42
CA ASP A 52 0.18 -0.04 7.44
C ASP A 52 1.46 -0.40 6.67
N LEU A 53 2.45 -0.96 7.38
CA LEU A 53 3.65 -1.49 6.75
C LEU A 53 3.28 -2.81 6.07
N THR A 54 3.06 -2.75 4.75
CA THR A 54 2.45 -3.85 3.99
C THR A 54 3.48 -4.81 3.42
N LEU A 55 4.59 -4.32 2.85
CA LEU A 55 5.68 -5.17 2.35
C LEU A 55 7.03 -4.57 2.74
N ILE A 56 8.02 -5.43 2.98
CA ILE A 56 9.42 -5.02 3.18
C ILE A 56 10.31 -5.63 2.12
N PHE A 57 11.28 -4.86 1.61
CA PHE A 57 12.27 -5.37 0.68
C PHE A 57 13.43 -6.00 1.46
N LYS A 58 13.61 -7.32 1.32
CA LYS A 58 14.65 -8.08 2.03
C LYS A 58 15.14 -9.24 1.20
N LYS A 59 16.47 -9.39 1.13
CA LYS A 59 17.13 -10.47 0.36
C LYS A 59 16.67 -10.49 -1.11
N GLY A 60 16.68 -9.33 -1.76
CA GLY A 60 16.46 -9.19 -3.21
C GLY A 60 15.00 -9.16 -3.69
N SER A 61 14.01 -9.22 -2.79
CA SER A 61 12.59 -9.12 -3.17
C SER A 61 11.78 -8.44 -2.07
N PHE A 62 10.63 -7.84 -2.44
CA PHE A 62 9.58 -7.59 -1.47
C PHE A 62 9.09 -8.91 -0.85
N ARG A 63 8.79 -8.84 0.43
CA ARG A 63 8.26 -9.93 1.24
C ARG A 63 7.07 -9.43 2.05
N PRO A 64 5.99 -10.24 2.12
CA PRO A 64 4.91 -9.97 3.04
C PRO A 64 5.36 -10.15 4.49
N LEU A 65 4.65 -9.47 5.37
CA LEU A 65 4.68 -9.61 6.82
C LEU A 65 3.48 -10.46 7.27
N GLU A 66 3.47 -10.86 8.53
CA GLU A 66 2.42 -11.75 9.08
C GLU A 66 1.01 -11.17 8.97
N TRP A 67 0.89 -9.85 8.88
CA TRP A 67 -0.36 -9.12 8.78
C TRP A 67 -0.66 -8.56 7.38
N THR A 68 0.20 -8.83 6.38
CA THR A 68 -0.04 -8.38 5.00
C THR A 68 -1.33 -8.98 4.47
N TYR A 69 -2.16 -8.14 3.85
CA TYR A 69 -3.38 -8.61 3.20
C TYR A 69 -3.06 -9.68 2.12
N PRO A 70 -3.82 -10.79 2.05
CA PRO A 70 -3.48 -11.92 1.17
C PRO A 70 -3.32 -11.57 -0.32
N ASP A 71 -4.11 -10.60 -0.81
CA ASP A 71 -4.01 -10.06 -2.16
C ASP A 71 -2.65 -9.40 -2.44
N TYR A 72 -2.10 -8.66 -1.49
CA TYR A 72 -0.75 -8.07 -1.58
C TYR A 72 0.39 -9.10 -1.41
N ALA A 73 0.10 -10.28 -0.86
CA ALA A 73 1.09 -11.34 -0.67
C ALA A 73 1.23 -12.27 -1.90
N THR A 74 0.40 -12.10 -2.93
CA THR A 74 0.46 -12.91 -4.15
C THR A 74 1.75 -12.68 -4.93
N SER A 75 2.26 -13.71 -5.62
CA SER A 75 3.51 -13.61 -6.40
C SER A 75 3.41 -12.53 -7.48
N GLN A 76 2.25 -12.39 -8.13
CA GLN A 76 2.00 -11.38 -9.15
C GLN A 76 2.15 -9.95 -8.58
N VAL A 77 1.61 -9.69 -7.39
CA VAL A 77 1.77 -8.38 -6.74
C VAL A 77 3.20 -8.15 -6.30
N ILE A 78 3.89 -9.16 -5.74
CA ILE A 78 5.29 -9.05 -5.35
C ILE A 78 6.18 -8.73 -6.56
N GLU A 79 5.99 -9.41 -7.70
CA GLU A 79 6.71 -9.14 -8.94
C GLU A 79 6.46 -7.72 -9.45
N LEU A 80 5.20 -7.27 -9.44
CA LEU A 80 4.83 -5.92 -9.81
C LEU A 80 5.52 -4.88 -8.92
N MET A 81 5.49 -5.06 -7.59
CA MET A 81 6.12 -4.13 -6.65
C MET A 81 7.64 -4.09 -6.83
N ASN A 82 8.27 -5.23 -7.10
CA ASN A 82 9.71 -5.30 -7.43
C ASN A 82 10.03 -4.52 -8.72
N ALA A 83 9.20 -4.63 -9.76
CA ALA A 83 9.38 -3.88 -11.01
C ALA A 83 9.23 -2.37 -10.79
N ILE A 84 8.20 -1.95 -10.05
CA ILE A 84 8.00 -0.53 -9.67
C ILE A 84 9.21 0.00 -8.91
N ARG A 85 9.70 -0.74 -7.91
CA ARG A 85 10.90 -0.37 -7.15
C ARG A 85 12.15 -0.23 -8.03
N LYS A 86 12.38 -1.17 -8.95
CA LYS A 86 13.53 -1.11 -9.87
C LYS A 86 13.48 0.17 -10.71
N ARG A 87 12.32 0.50 -11.25
CA ARG A 87 12.10 1.76 -11.99
C ARG A 87 12.35 2.97 -11.09
N TYR A 88 11.80 2.99 -9.88
CA TYR A 88 11.97 4.08 -8.93
C TYR A 88 13.45 4.33 -8.58
N ILE A 89 14.23 3.28 -8.37
CA ILE A 89 15.68 3.41 -8.11
C ILE A 89 16.43 3.98 -9.32
N SER A 90 16.06 3.62 -10.55
CA SER A 90 16.65 4.25 -11.75
C SER A 90 16.41 5.75 -11.76
N GLN A 91 15.15 6.16 -11.51
CA GLN A 91 14.75 7.56 -11.49
C GLN A 91 15.50 8.38 -10.42
N LEU A 92 15.73 7.80 -9.24
CA LEU A 92 16.54 8.44 -8.19
C LEU A 92 18.01 8.65 -8.58
N ARG A 93 18.56 7.78 -9.44
CA ARG A 93 19.94 7.91 -9.93
C ARG A 93 20.08 8.92 -11.06
N GLU A 94 19.05 9.06 -11.88
CA GLU A 94 19.03 10.02 -13.00
C GLU A 94 18.77 11.46 -12.55
N GLY A 95 18.10 11.64 -11.40
CA GLY A 95 17.78 12.94 -10.82
C GLY A 95 18.78 13.46 -9.76
N ALA A 96 19.88 12.75 -9.53
CA ALA A 96 20.95 13.11 -8.59
C ALA A 96 22.20 13.58 -9.35
#